data_AF-A0A957H7H1-F1
#
_entry.id   AF-A0A957H7H1-F1
#
_cell.length_a   1.000
_cell.length_b   1.000
_cell.length_c   1.000
_cell.angle_alpha   90.00
_cell.angle_beta   90.00
_cell.angle_gamma   90.00
#
_symmetry.space_group_name_H-M   'P 1'
#
loop_
_entity.id
_entity.type
_entity.pdbx_description
1 polymer ?
#
loop_
_entity_poly.entity_id
_entity_poly.type
_entity_poly.pdbx_seq_one_letter_code
_entity_poly.pdbx_strand_id
1 'polypeptide(L)'
;AITQIMTGWPEARILVLTSFATDDRVFPAVKAGALGYLLKDSGPDALVQAIRQVYRGESSLHPKIARKLMQELARPASSQPPTAAPLTAREVEVLQLVAQGLANQEIADQLVIGEATVRSHVSNILSKLHLASRTQAALYALRAGYASLDD
;
A
#
# COMPACT_ATOMS: atom_id res chain seq x y z
N ALA A 1 8.06 -3.36 -7.40
CA ALA A 1 8.19 -4.60 -8.20
C ALA A 1 7.10 -4.65 -9.29
N ILE A 2 5.96 -5.33 -9.07
CA ILE A 2 4.94 -5.61 -10.10
C ILE A 2 4.55 -4.35 -10.89
N THR A 3 4.09 -3.29 -10.21
CA THR A 3 3.74 -2.01 -10.85
C THR A 3 4.87 -1.42 -11.71
N GLN A 4 6.11 -1.46 -11.23
CA GLN A 4 7.27 -0.93 -11.97
C GLN A 4 7.58 -1.78 -13.22
N ILE A 5 7.40 -3.11 -13.15
CA ILE A 5 7.54 -4.00 -14.30
C ILE A 5 6.45 -3.68 -15.33
N MET A 6 5.18 -3.55 -14.90
CA MET A 6 4.07 -3.20 -15.79
C MET A 6 4.19 -1.80 -16.41
N THR A 7 4.80 -0.83 -15.70
CA THR A 7 5.11 0.49 -16.26
C THR A 7 6.23 0.43 -17.30
N GLY A 8 7.24 -0.43 -17.11
CA GLY A 8 8.35 -0.58 -18.05
C GLY A 8 8.00 -1.44 -19.27
N TRP A 9 7.28 -2.54 -19.07
CA TRP A 9 6.88 -3.54 -20.06
C TRP A 9 5.40 -3.93 -19.84
N PRO A 10 4.43 -3.19 -20.44
CA PRO A 10 3.00 -3.43 -20.26
C PRO A 10 2.52 -4.84 -20.68
N GLU A 11 3.22 -5.49 -21.60
CA GLU A 11 2.94 -6.87 -22.04
C GLU A 11 3.58 -7.96 -21.17
N ALA A 12 4.25 -7.58 -20.06
CA ALA A 12 4.80 -8.53 -19.11
C ALA A 12 3.71 -9.38 -18.45
N ARG A 13 3.94 -10.70 -18.36
CA ARG A 13 3.00 -11.67 -17.80
C ARG A 13 3.53 -12.16 -16.46
N ILE A 14 2.94 -11.69 -15.36
CA ILE A 14 3.50 -11.85 -14.02
C ILE A 14 2.81 -12.99 -13.26
N LEU A 15 3.59 -14.01 -12.91
CA LEU A 15 3.24 -15.10 -12.00
C LEU A 15 4.00 -14.92 -10.68
N VAL A 16 3.29 -14.77 -9.56
CA VAL A 16 3.87 -14.66 -8.22
C VAL A 16 3.99 -16.05 -7.59
N LEU A 17 5.10 -16.31 -6.90
CA LEU A 17 5.34 -17.56 -6.16
C LEU A 17 5.82 -17.26 -4.73
N THR A 18 4.99 -17.54 -3.72
CA THR A 18 5.28 -17.21 -2.31
C THR A 18 5.32 -18.44 -1.39
N SER A 19 6.06 -18.40 -0.29
CA SER A 19 6.02 -19.44 0.75
C SER A 19 4.80 -19.35 1.67
N PHE A 20 4.06 -18.24 1.66
CA PHE A 20 3.01 -17.97 2.65
C PHE A 20 1.65 -17.65 2.01
N ALA A 21 0.63 -18.47 2.29
CA ALA A 21 -0.74 -18.22 1.88
C ALA A 21 -1.44 -17.09 2.67
N THR A 22 -0.85 -16.69 3.80
CA THR A 22 -1.33 -15.61 4.66
C THR A 22 -1.02 -14.22 4.11
N ASP A 23 -0.20 -14.09 3.07
CA ASP A 23 0.32 -12.81 2.58
C ASP A 23 -0.81 -11.80 2.24
N ASP A 24 -0.81 -10.64 2.89
CA ASP A 24 -1.75 -9.54 2.64
C ASP A 24 -1.45 -8.81 1.32
N ARG A 25 -0.34 -9.17 0.66
CA ARG A 25 0.06 -8.65 -0.66
C ARG A 25 -0.64 -9.34 -1.83
N VAL A 26 -1.41 -10.41 -1.60
CA VAL A 26 -2.19 -11.11 -2.63
C VAL A 26 -3.07 -10.15 -3.43
N PHE A 27 -3.95 -9.41 -2.76
CA PHE A 27 -4.90 -8.50 -3.43
C PHE A 27 -4.18 -7.29 -4.07
N PRO A 28 -3.23 -6.60 -3.40
CA PRO A 28 -2.37 -5.60 -4.03
C PRO A 28 -1.60 -6.10 -5.26
N ALA A 29 -1.11 -7.35 -5.26
CA ALA A 29 -0.37 -7.93 -6.39
C ALA A 29 -1.26 -8.13 -7.61
N VAL A 30 -2.49 -8.66 -7.41
CA VAL A 30 -3.48 -8.78 -8.48
C VAL A 30 -3.90 -7.40 -9.00
N LYS A 31 -4.19 -6.43 -8.12
CA LYS A 31 -4.46 -5.03 -8.51
C LYS A 31 -3.32 -4.39 -9.29
N ALA A 32 -2.07 -4.79 -9.05
CA ALA A 32 -0.90 -4.28 -9.73
C ALA A 32 -0.59 -4.97 -11.08
N GLY A 33 -1.37 -5.99 -11.49
CA GLY A 33 -1.22 -6.68 -12.78
C GLY A 33 -0.69 -8.11 -12.72
N ALA A 34 -0.63 -8.77 -11.55
CA ALA A 34 -0.31 -10.20 -11.50
C ALA A 34 -1.44 -11.05 -12.11
N LEU A 35 -1.11 -11.84 -13.13
CA LEU A 35 -2.01 -12.79 -13.78
C LEU A 35 -2.08 -14.14 -13.05
N GLY A 36 -1.04 -14.48 -12.27
CA GLY A 36 -1.04 -15.71 -11.49
C GLY A 36 -0.42 -15.57 -10.11
N TYR A 37 -0.82 -16.46 -9.20
CA TYR A 37 -0.37 -16.48 -7.82
C TYR A 37 -0.37 -17.92 -7.27
N LEU A 38 0.82 -18.48 -7.09
CA LEU A 38 1.07 -19.82 -6.57
C LEU A 38 1.80 -19.79 -5.22
N LEU A 39 1.75 -20.93 -4.54
CA LEU A 39 2.52 -21.20 -3.33
C LEU A 39 3.74 -22.08 -3.65
N LYS A 40 4.81 -21.92 -2.87
CA LYS A 40 6.02 -22.77 -2.97
C LYS A 40 5.79 -24.22 -2.49
N ASP A 41 4.65 -24.52 -1.86
CA ASP A 41 4.20 -25.88 -1.56
C ASP A 41 3.50 -26.55 -2.77
N SER A 42 3.27 -25.82 -3.87
CA SER A 42 2.69 -26.36 -5.10
C SER A 42 3.72 -27.21 -5.85
N GLY A 43 3.30 -28.40 -6.32
CA GLY A 43 4.17 -29.33 -7.04
C GLY A 43 4.72 -28.77 -8.37
N PRO A 44 5.85 -29.29 -8.88
CA PRO A 44 6.50 -28.78 -10.09
C PRO A 44 5.58 -28.73 -11.31
N ASP A 45 4.74 -29.76 -11.52
CA ASP A 45 3.80 -29.81 -12.65
C ASP A 45 2.75 -28.69 -12.58
N ALA A 46 2.27 -28.37 -11.38
CA ALA A 46 1.32 -27.26 -11.17
C ALA A 46 1.98 -25.90 -11.46
N LEU A 47 3.27 -25.73 -11.14
CA LEU A 47 4.03 -24.54 -11.51
C LEU A 47 4.22 -24.44 -13.03
N VAL A 48 4.59 -25.53 -13.70
CA VAL A 48 4.73 -25.57 -15.17
C VAL A 48 3.40 -25.29 -15.86
N GLN A 49 2.28 -25.83 -15.35
CA GLN A 49 0.94 -25.54 -15.84
C GLN A 49 0.60 -24.05 -15.68
N ALA A 50 0.82 -23.48 -14.49
CA ALA A 50 0.56 -22.06 -14.22
C ALA A 50 1.36 -21.12 -15.13
N ILE A 51 2.63 -21.42 -15.40
CA ILE A 51 3.47 -20.67 -16.35
C ILE A 51 2.85 -20.71 -17.76
N ARG A 52 2.37 -21.88 -18.21
CA ARG A 52 1.72 -22.08 -19.52
C ARG A 52 0.32 -21.47 -19.64
N GLN A 53 -0.33 -21.15 -18.53
CA GLN A 53 -1.62 -20.45 -18.45
C GLN A 53 -1.44 -18.93 -18.39
N VAL A 54 -0.46 -18.45 -17.61
CA VAL A 54 -0.10 -17.02 -17.53
C VAL A 54 0.55 -16.54 -18.82
N TYR A 55 1.43 -17.34 -19.43
CA TYR A 55 1.65 -17.28 -20.89
C TYR A 55 0.38 -17.73 -21.61
N ARG A 56 0.05 -17.16 -22.77
CA ARG A 56 -1.33 -16.94 -23.29
C ARG A 56 -1.98 -15.72 -22.64
N GLY A 57 -2.26 -15.77 -21.34
CA GLY A 57 -2.98 -14.71 -20.60
C GLY A 57 -4.18 -15.18 -19.79
N GLU A 58 -4.26 -16.46 -19.48
CA GLU A 58 -5.22 -17.02 -18.52
C GLU A 58 -4.76 -16.77 -17.08
N SER A 59 -5.71 -16.70 -16.14
CA SER A 59 -5.38 -16.55 -14.71
C SER A 59 -5.11 -17.89 -14.03
N SER A 60 -4.02 -18.00 -13.26
CA SER A 60 -3.70 -19.20 -12.48
C SER A 60 -3.52 -18.89 -10.99
N LEU A 61 -4.46 -19.32 -10.15
CA LEU A 61 -4.49 -19.04 -8.71
C LEU A 61 -4.53 -20.33 -7.89
N HIS A 62 -3.63 -20.47 -6.91
CA HIS A 62 -3.70 -21.57 -5.95
C HIS A 62 -5.01 -21.49 -5.12
N PRO A 63 -5.71 -22.60 -4.82
CA PRO A 63 -7.05 -22.57 -4.18
C PRO A 63 -7.13 -21.77 -2.87
N LYS A 64 -6.11 -21.85 -2.00
CA LYS A 64 -6.03 -21.03 -0.76
C LYS A 64 -6.01 -19.52 -1.07
N ILE A 65 -5.36 -19.12 -2.16
CA ILE A 65 -5.22 -17.72 -2.59
C ILE A 65 -6.51 -17.22 -3.25
N ALA A 66 -7.10 -18.03 -4.13
CA ALA A 66 -8.41 -17.74 -4.73
C ALA A 66 -9.49 -17.54 -3.66
N ARG A 67 -9.51 -18.36 -2.60
CA ARG A 67 -10.40 -18.18 -1.46
C ARG A 67 -10.19 -16.86 -0.73
N LYS A 68 -8.94 -16.44 -0.47
CA LYS A 68 -8.63 -15.14 0.16
C LYS A 68 -9.10 -13.97 -0.73
N LEU A 69 -8.87 -14.03 -2.04
CA LEU A 69 -9.36 -13.03 -3.00
C LEU A 69 -10.89 -12.92 -3.00
N MET A 70 -11.61 -14.05 -3.03
CA MET A 70 -13.08 -14.04 -2.95
C MET A 70 -13.59 -13.46 -1.62
N GLN A 71 -12.88 -13.70 -0.50
CA GLN A 71 -13.22 -13.11 0.79
C GLN A 71 -12.99 -11.59 0.84
N GLU A 72 -11.92 -11.08 0.21
CA GLU A 72 -11.68 -9.63 0.07
C GLU A 72 -12.67 -8.95 -0.88
N LEU A 73 -13.12 -9.65 -1.94
CA LEU A 73 -14.15 -9.17 -2.87
C LEU A 73 -15.55 -9.18 -2.26
N ALA A 74 -15.85 -10.15 -1.39
CA ALA A 74 -17.14 -10.28 -0.71
C ALA A 74 -17.28 -9.36 0.52
N ARG A 75 -16.21 -8.70 0.96
CA ARG A 75 -16.30 -7.64 1.96
C ARG A 75 -17.07 -6.45 1.37
N PRO A 76 -18.10 -5.93 2.05
CA PRO A 76 -18.69 -4.64 1.71
C PRO A 76 -17.62 -3.56 1.51
N ALA A 77 -17.90 -2.53 0.72
CA ALA A 77 -16.95 -1.42 0.54
C ALA A 77 -16.57 -0.74 1.88
N SER A 78 -17.45 -0.79 2.87
CA SER A 78 -17.22 -0.36 4.27
C SER A 78 -16.41 -1.34 5.13
N SER A 79 -16.00 -2.49 4.58
CA SER A 79 -15.31 -3.58 5.28
C SER A 79 -13.99 -4.01 4.61
N GLN A 80 -13.56 -3.32 3.55
CA GLN A 80 -12.15 -3.35 3.17
C GLN A 80 -11.31 -2.91 4.38
N PRO A 81 -10.11 -3.51 4.63
CA PRO A 81 -9.14 -2.83 5.47
C PRO A 81 -8.91 -1.46 4.81
N PRO A 82 -9.17 -0.34 5.52
CA PRO A 82 -9.52 0.89 4.85
C PRO A 82 -8.41 1.33 3.90
N THR A 83 -8.82 1.80 2.72
CA THR A 83 -8.20 2.93 2.04
C THR A 83 -7.92 4.00 3.08
N ALA A 84 -6.72 3.93 3.66
CA ALA A 84 -6.26 4.62 4.85
C ALA A 84 -7.30 4.90 5.94
N ALA A 85 -7.20 4.22 7.08
CA ALA A 85 -7.86 4.68 8.30
C ALA A 85 -7.57 6.19 8.46
N PRO A 86 -8.60 7.04 8.65
CA PRO A 86 -8.45 8.48 8.60
C PRO A 86 -7.34 8.94 9.55
N LEU A 87 -6.70 10.06 9.23
CA LEU A 87 -5.70 10.63 10.11
C LEU A 87 -6.31 10.81 11.50
N THR A 88 -5.66 10.23 12.49
CA THR A 88 -5.99 10.47 13.90
C THR A 88 -5.77 11.95 14.21
N ALA A 89 -6.44 12.50 15.23
CA ALA A 89 -6.27 13.90 15.62
C ALA A 89 -4.77 14.29 15.73
N ARG A 90 -3.96 13.41 16.34
CA ARG A 90 -2.52 13.62 16.48
C ARG A 90 -1.74 13.59 15.15
N GLU A 91 -2.18 12.80 14.17
CA GLU A 91 -1.59 12.82 12.83
C GLU A 91 -2.03 14.05 12.03
N VAL A 92 -3.22 14.59 12.28
CA VAL A 92 -3.65 15.88 11.72
C VAL A 92 -2.80 17.02 12.29
N GLU A 93 -2.61 17.08 13.60
CA GLU A 93 -1.72 18.06 14.26
C GLU A 93 -0.29 18.01 13.68
N VAL A 94 0.28 16.81 13.56
CA VAL A 94 1.62 16.64 12.95
C VAL A 94 1.62 17.05 11.47
N LEU A 95 0.56 16.76 10.70
CA LEU A 95 0.44 17.18 9.30
C LEU A 95 0.35 18.72 9.15
N GLN A 96 -0.33 19.40 10.07
CA GLN A 96 -0.42 20.87 10.10
C GLN A 96 0.95 21.51 10.34
N LEU A 97 1.68 21.06 11.35
CA LEU A 97 3.04 21.56 11.62
C LEU A 97 4.06 21.19 10.52
N VAL A 98 3.84 20.08 9.82
CA VAL A 98 4.59 19.75 8.58
C VAL A 98 4.28 20.75 7.46
N ALA A 99 3.05 21.26 7.36
CA ALA A 99 2.64 22.24 6.34
C ALA A 99 3.25 23.63 6.58
N GLN A 100 3.34 24.04 7.85
CA GLN A 100 4.05 25.23 8.32
C GLN A 100 5.58 25.14 8.16
N GLY A 101 6.12 24.00 7.72
CA GLY A 101 7.53 23.83 7.38
C GLY A 101 8.47 23.48 8.54
N LEU A 102 7.96 23.32 9.77
CA LEU A 102 8.77 22.95 10.94
C LEU A 102 9.51 21.62 10.73
N ALA A 103 10.67 21.46 11.35
CA ALA A 103 11.42 20.21 11.43
C ALA A 103 10.83 19.25 12.47
N ASN A 104 11.21 17.96 12.41
CA ASN A 104 10.68 16.96 13.34
C ASN A 104 11.01 17.25 14.81
N GLN A 105 12.12 17.94 15.09
CA GLN A 105 12.50 18.33 16.46
C GLN A 105 11.60 19.46 16.97
N GLU A 106 11.35 20.49 16.18
CA GLU A 106 10.49 21.62 16.57
C GLU A 106 9.04 21.16 16.77
N ILE A 107 8.57 20.22 15.94
CA ILE A 107 7.29 19.53 16.14
C ILE A 107 7.30 18.72 17.44
N ALA A 108 8.40 18.01 17.75
CA ALA A 108 8.52 17.22 18.97
C ALA A 108 8.47 18.10 20.23
N ASP A 109 9.13 19.27 20.18
CA ASP A 109 9.17 20.26 21.26
C ASP A 109 7.78 20.90 21.48
N GLN A 110 7.11 21.35 20.42
CA GLN A 110 5.75 21.91 20.51
C GLN A 110 4.72 20.88 21.01
N LEU A 111 4.81 19.65 20.52
CA LEU A 111 3.85 18.59 20.84
C LEU A 111 4.21 17.83 22.13
N VAL A 112 5.34 18.15 22.77
CA VAL A 112 5.88 17.51 24.00
C VAL A 112 5.98 15.98 23.86
N ILE A 113 6.62 15.53 22.78
CA ILE A 113 6.88 14.11 22.47
C ILE A 113 8.32 13.91 21.97
N GLY A 114 8.74 12.66 21.76
CA GLY A 114 10.07 12.38 21.19
C GLY A 114 10.12 12.58 19.67
N GLU A 115 11.26 13.03 19.15
CA GLU A 115 11.49 13.21 17.70
C GLU A 115 11.29 11.90 16.89
N ALA A 116 11.61 10.75 17.49
CA ALA A 116 11.32 9.43 16.92
C ALA A 116 9.81 9.14 16.80
N THR A 117 9.00 9.65 17.72
CA THR A 117 7.53 9.56 17.66
C THR A 117 7.00 10.43 16.53
N VAL A 118 7.53 11.65 16.34
CA VAL A 118 7.19 12.50 15.18
C VAL A 118 7.56 11.82 13.86
N ARG A 119 8.76 11.26 13.73
CA ARG A 119 9.17 10.47 12.56
C ARG A 119 8.19 9.32 12.27
N SER A 120 7.68 8.67 13.31
CA SER A 120 6.71 7.58 13.20
C SER A 120 5.34 8.09 12.72
N HIS A 121 4.85 9.21 13.25
CA HIS A 121 3.63 9.86 12.75
C HIS A 121 3.77 10.29 11.29
N VAL A 122 4.87 10.94 10.90
CA VAL A 122 5.12 11.34 9.51
C VAL A 122 5.13 10.13 8.57
N SER A 123 5.78 9.02 8.96
CA SER A 123 5.76 7.77 8.19
C SER A 123 4.33 7.22 8.00
N ASN A 124 3.53 7.22 9.08
CA ASN A 124 2.14 6.77 9.04
C ASN A 124 1.26 7.69 8.18
N ILE A 125 1.44 9.01 8.27
CA ILE A 125 0.74 10.00 7.43
C ILE A 125 1.06 9.78 5.95
N LEU A 126 2.33 9.62 5.58
CA LEU A 126 2.74 9.35 4.20
C LEU A 126 2.15 8.04 3.67
N SER A 127 2.17 6.98 4.50
CA SER A 127 1.57 5.68 4.17
C SER A 127 0.06 5.77 3.95
N LYS A 128 -0.66 6.46 4.87
CA LYS A 128 -2.10 6.69 4.81
C LYS A 128 -2.51 7.55 3.61
N LEU A 129 -1.85 8.69 3.39
CA LEU A 129 -2.18 9.58 2.29
C LEU A 129 -1.64 9.12 0.93
N HIS A 130 -0.92 7.98 0.89
CA HIS A 130 -0.23 7.45 -0.28
C HIS A 130 0.76 8.45 -0.91
N LEU A 131 1.47 9.20 -0.07
CA LEU A 131 2.43 10.23 -0.45
C LEU A 131 3.87 9.73 -0.30
N ALA A 132 4.75 10.17 -1.21
CA ALA A 132 6.13 9.74 -1.28
C ALA A 132 7.12 10.66 -0.55
N SER A 133 6.73 11.87 -0.15
CA SER A 133 7.64 12.82 0.52
C SER A 133 6.95 13.80 1.47
N ARG A 134 7.73 14.37 2.41
CA ARG A 134 7.30 15.44 3.32
C ARG A 134 6.71 16.63 2.55
N THR A 135 7.33 17.04 1.45
CA THR A 135 6.87 18.13 0.59
C THR A 135 5.49 17.84 -0.01
N GLN A 136 5.21 16.59 -0.39
CA GLN A 136 3.88 16.20 -0.85
C GLN A 136 2.86 16.25 0.30
N ALA A 137 3.23 15.88 1.53
CA ALA A 137 2.36 16.00 2.70
C ALA A 137 2.00 17.46 3.01
N ALA A 138 2.98 18.38 3.01
CA ALA A 138 2.74 19.81 3.18
C ALA A 138 1.79 20.37 2.11
N LEU A 139 2.05 20.07 0.83
CA LEU A 139 1.18 20.50 -0.29
C LEU A 139 -0.22 19.87 -0.24
N TYR A 140 -0.36 18.66 0.31
CA TYR A 140 -1.65 18.02 0.53
C TYR A 140 -2.43 18.74 1.65
N ALA A 141 -1.78 19.05 2.77
CA ALA A 141 -2.39 19.73 3.91
C ALA A 141 -3.04 21.06 3.51
N LEU A 142 -2.31 21.88 2.75
CA LEU A 142 -2.80 23.16 2.22
C LEU A 142 -4.00 22.96 1.27
N ARG A 143 -3.91 22.02 0.32
CA ARG A 143 -4.98 21.76 -0.67
C ARG A 143 -6.25 21.18 -0.06
N ALA A 144 -6.11 20.38 1.00
CA ALA A 144 -7.24 19.75 1.70
C ALA A 144 -7.79 20.60 2.85
N GLY A 145 -7.27 21.82 3.07
CA GLY A 145 -7.76 22.73 4.09
C GLY A 145 -7.40 22.34 5.52
N TYR A 146 -6.35 21.53 5.73
CA TYR A 146 -5.84 21.22 7.06
C TYR A 146 -5.01 22.38 7.65
N ALA A 147 -4.35 23.19 6.82
CA ALA A 147 -3.55 24.35 7.21
C ALA A 147 -3.71 25.49 6.20
N SER A 148 -3.54 26.74 6.62
CA SER A 148 -3.41 27.90 5.72
C SER A 148 -1.94 28.17 5.36
N LEU A 149 -1.73 29.09 4.41
CA LEU A 149 -0.44 29.75 4.18
C LEU A 149 -0.23 30.97 5.09
N ASP A 150 -1.25 31.35 5.85
CA ASP A 150 -1.27 32.51 6.75
C ASP A 150 -1.04 32.13 8.23
N ASP A 151 -0.84 30.83 8.53
CA ASP A 151 -0.58 30.25 9.86
C ASP A 151 0.92 30.01 10.11
#